data_AF-A0A4E0QMH4-F1
#
_entry.id   AF-A0A4E0QMH4-F1
#
_cell.length_a   1.000
_cell.length_b   1.000
_cell.length_c   1.000
_cell.angle_alpha   90.00
_cell.angle_beta   90.00
_cell.angle_gamma   90.00
#
_symmetry.space_group_name_H-M   'P 1'
#
loop_
_entity.id
_entity.type
_entity.pdbx_description
1 polymer ?
#
loop_
_entity_poly.entity_id
_entity_poly.type
_entity_poly.pdbx_seq_one_letter_code
_entity_poly.pdbx_strand_id
1 'polypeptide(L)' 'MEFKYLKLSEVELSGEKARQMSIEEIKVLAPVKQKLAESKKQLFDYQTRLTSKYGDLLRLQLISVVAVGFERVVWQRFI' A
#
# COMPACT_ATOMS: atom_id res chain seq x y z
N MET A 1 -1.73 4.65 8.91
CA MET A 1 -1.00 3.85 7.91
C MET A 1 -1.79 2.57 7.66
N GLU A 2 -1.83 2.11 6.42
CA GLU A 2 -2.42 0.82 6.04
C GLU A 2 -1.31 -0.08 5.49
N PHE A 3 -1.33 -1.34 5.91
CA PHE A 3 -0.40 -2.36 5.44
C PHE A 3 -1.18 -3.49 4.77
N LYS A 4 -0.74 -3.89 3.57
CA LYS A 4 -1.26 -5.04 2.84
C LYS A 4 -0.12 -5.98 2.50
N TYR A 5 -0.46 -7.26 2.45
CA TYR A 5 0.45 -8.32 2.03
C TYR A 5 -0.15 -9.06 0.85
N LEU A 6 0.68 -9.32 -0.16
CA LEU A 6 0.39 -10.17 -1.30
C LEU A 6 1.40 -11.32 -1.30
N LYS A 7 0.92 -12.55 -1.39
CA LYS A 7 1.76 -13.70 -1.68
C LYS A 7 2.31 -13.58 -3.09
N LEU A 8 3.49 -14.16 -3.32
CA LEU A 8 4.10 -14.26 -4.64
C LEU A 8 3.18 -14.95 -5.66
N SER A 9 2.37 -15.92 -5.23
CA SER A 9 1.38 -16.59 -6.06
C SER A 9 0.24 -15.66 -6.51
N GLU A 10 -0.10 -14.63 -5.74
CA GLU A 10 -1.16 -13.66 -6.09
C GLU A 10 -0.71 -12.67 -7.16
N VAL A 11 0.61 -12.55 -7.37
CA VAL A 11 1.22 -11.71 -8.42
C VAL A 11 1.89 -12.53 -9.51
N GLU A 12 1.76 -13.85 -9.49
CA GLU A 12 2.34 -14.79 -10.47
C GLU A 12 3.86 -14.65 -10.64
N LEU A 13 4.57 -14.39 -9.53
CA LEU A 13 6.03 -14.27 -9.51
C LEU A 13 6.67 -15.39 -8.70
N SER A 14 7.89 -15.76 -9.04
CA SER A 14 8.80 -16.43 -8.12
C SER A 14 9.51 -15.39 -7.24
N GLY A 15 10.07 -15.83 -6.11
CA GLY A 15 10.84 -14.94 -5.24
C GLY A 15 12.07 -14.37 -5.95
N GLU A 16 12.77 -15.18 -6.74
CA GLU A 16 13.92 -14.73 -7.53
C GLU A 16 13.53 -13.64 -8.55
N LYS A 17 12.43 -13.85 -9.28
CA LYS A 17 11.93 -12.87 -10.26
C LYS A 17 11.52 -11.57 -9.59
N ALA A 18 10.78 -11.66 -8.47
CA ALA A 18 10.41 -10.48 -7.69
C ALA A 18 11.64 -9.71 -7.18
N ARG A 19 12.74 -10.41 -6.84
CA ARG A 19 14.01 -9.81 -6.41
C ARG A 19 14.81 -9.12 -7.50
N GLN A 20 14.47 -9.31 -8.76
CA GLN A 20 15.15 -8.65 -9.89
C GLN A 20 14.36 -7.45 -10.42
N MET A 21 13.06 -7.38 -10.15
CA MET A 21 12.20 -6.27 -10.59
C MET A 21 12.45 -4.99 -9.78
N SER A 22 12.36 -3.85 -10.45
CA SER A 22 12.32 -2.52 -9.84
C SER A 22 11.03 -2.26 -9.06
N ILE A 23 11.03 -1.22 -8.22
CA ILE A 23 9.83 -0.83 -7.47
C ILE A 23 8.73 -0.38 -8.44
N GLU A 24 9.09 0.30 -9.51
CA GLU A 24 8.20 0.81 -10.56
C GLU A 24 7.49 -0.34 -11.28
N GLU A 25 8.21 -1.40 -11.61
CA GLU A 25 7.65 -2.61 -12.21
C GLU A 25 6.70 -3.35 -11.27
N ILE A 26 7.05 -3.49 -9.99
CA ILE A 26 6.17 -4.12 -8.99
C ILE A 26 4.90 -3.28 -8.78
N LYS A 27 5.04 -1.94 -8.75
CA LYS A 27 3.94 -1.00 -8.52
C LYS A 27 2.89 -1.03 -9.63
N VAL A 28 3.27 -1.41 -10.86
CA VAL A 28 2.31 -1.49 -11.97
C VAL A 28 1.54 -2.80 -12.04
N LEU A 29 1.91 -3.82 -11.24
CA LEU A 29 1.18 -5.09 -11.16
C LEU A 29 -0.25 -4.88 -10.68
N ALA A 30 -1.23 -5.52 -11.34
CA ALA A 30 -2.65 -5.32 -11.05
C ALA A 30 -3.02 -5.61 -9.59
N PRO A 31 -2.57 -6.72 -8.96
CA PRO A 31 -2.87 -6.99 -7.54
C PRO A 31 -2.28 -5.92 -6.61
N VAL A 32 -1.09 -5.41 -6.91
CA VAL A 32 -0.44 -4.34 -6.13
C VAL A 32 -1.23 -3.04 -6.24
N LYS A 33 -1.62 -2.63 -7.46
CA LYS A 33 -2.47 -1.45 -7.68
C LYS A 33 -3.79 -1.55 -6.91
N GLN A 34 -4.42 -2.73 -6.94
CA GLN A 34 -5.66 -2.97 -6.21
C GLN A 34 -5.47 -2.78 -4.71
N LYS A 35 -4.42 -3.37 -4.11
CA LYS A 35 -4.12 -3.18 -2.68
C LYS A 35 -3.74 -1.76 -2.30
N LEU A 36 -3.05 -1.04 -3.18
CA LEU A 36 -2.78 0.39 -2.99
C LEU A 36 -4.08 1.21 -2.99
N ALA A 37 -5.02 0.92 -3.90
CA ALA A 37 -6.31 1.60 -3.98
C ALA A 37 -7.22 1.29 -2.78
N GLU A 38 -7.29 0.02 -2.36
CA GLU A 38 -8.01 -0.40 -1.15
C GLU A 38 -7.47 0.35 0.09
N SER A 39 -6.15 0.38 0.24
CA SER A 39 -5.49 1.08 1.35
C SER A 39 -5.74 2.58 1.31
N LYS A 40 -5.71 3.19 0.12
CA LYS A 40 -6.05 4.61 -0.05
C LYS A 40 -7.45 4.89 0.48
N LYS A 41 -8.46 4.12 0.06
CA LYS A 41 -9.85 4.28 0.53
C LYS A 41 -9.93 4.20 2.06
N GLN A 42 -9.34 3.16 2.65
CA GLN A 42 -9.36 2.96 4.11
C GLN A 42 -8.67 4.09 4.89
N LEU A 43 -7.55 4.62 4.36
CA LEU A 43 -6.84 5.74 4.95
C LEU A 43 -7.66 7.02 4.94
N PHE A 44 -8.33 7.35 3.83
CA PHE A 44 -9.19 8.52 3.74
C PHE A 44 -10.45 8.39 4.62
N ASP A 45 -11.05 7.20 4.68
CA ASP A 45 -12.16 6.93 5.58
C ASP A 45 -11.74 7.12 7.05
N TYR A 46 -10.55 6.64 7.42
CA TYR A 46 -9.99 6.81 8.77
C TYR A 46 -9.66 8.27 9.08
N GLN A 47 -9.05 8.99 8.13
CA GLN A 47 -8.79 10.43 8.26
C GLN A 47 -10.08 11.18 8.54
N THR A 48 -11.12 10.93 7.74
CA THR A 48 -12.43 11.59 7.85
C THR A 48 -13.00 11.39 9.25
N ARG A 49 -13.02 10.14 9.74
CA ARG A 49 -13.51 9.83 11.10
C ARG A 49 -12.72 10.57 12.19
N LEU A 50 -11.39 10.63 12.07
CA LEU A 50 -10.56 11.31 13.05
C LEU A 50 -10.73 12.83 13.00
N THR A 51 -10.74 13.43 11.81
CA THR A 51 -10.95 14.87 11.64
C THR A 51 -12.33 15.28 12.13
N SER A 52 -13.38 14.49 11.90
CA SER A 52 -14.72 14.77 12.45
C SER A 52 -14.76 14.75 13.98
N LYS A 53 -13.91 13.94 14.63
CA LYS A 53 -13.90 13.80 16.10
C LYS A 53 -12.96 14.78 16.80
N TYR A 54 -11.81 15.08 16.19
CA TYR A 54 -10.71 15.81 16.82
C TYR A 54 -10.33 17.11 16.10
N GLY A 55 -11.02 17.45 15.00
CA GLY A 55 -10.68 18.59 14.15
C GLY A 55 -9.27 18.46 13.55
N ASP A 56 -8.62 19.60 13.32
CA ASP A 56 -7.29 19.68 12.71
C ASP A 56 -6.14 19.52 13.73
N LEU A 57 -6.44 19.07 14.95
CA LEU A 57 -5.45 18.92 16.02
C LEU A 57 -4.43 17.80 15.71
N LEU A 58 -4.84 16.82 14.90
CA LEU A 58 -4.02 15.69 14.49
C LEU A 58 -3.40 15.93 13.12
N ARG A 59 -2.06 15.96 13.05
CA ARG A 59 -1.31 15.99 11.78
C ARG A 59 -1.20 14.58 11.19
N LEU A 60 -2.28 14.11 10.58
CA LEU A 60 -2.36 12.75 10.05
C LEU A 60 -1.50 12.59 8.78
N GLN A 61 -0.84 11.44 8.69
CA GLN A 61 -0.04 11.01 7.55
C GLN A 61 -0.68 9.76 6.94
N LEU A 62 -1.05 9.84 5.66
CA LEU A 62 -1.72 8.74 4.97
C LEU A 62 -0.71 8.00 4.12
N ILE A 63 -0.19 6.91 4.70
CA ILE A 63 0.82 6.04 4.08
C ILE A 63 0.21 4.67 3.86
N SER A 64 0.30 4.19 2.62
CA SER A 64 -0.03 2.83 2.20
C SER A 64 1.25 2.07 1.95
N VAL A 65 1.34 0.84 2.46
CA VAL A 65 2.48 -0.07 2.27
C VAL A 65 1.94 -1.42 1.79
N VAL A 66 2.45 -1.90 0.67
CA VAL A 66 2.11 -3.22 0.11
C VAL A 66 3.38 -4.04 0.00
N ALA A 67 3.47 -5.12 0.79
CA ALA A 67 4.50 -6.12 0.67
C ALA A 67 4.10 -7.17 -0.37
N VAL A 68 5.04 -7.54 -1.24
CA VAL A 68 4.92 -8.62 -2.22
C VAL A 68 5.90 -9.70 -1.83
N GLY A 69 5.37 -10.77 -1.22
CA GLY A 69 6.16 -11.72 -0.47
C GLY A 69 7.02 -11.03 0.59
N PHE A 70 8.23 -11.55 0.80
CA PHE A 70 9.27 -10.91 1.61
C PHE A 70 10.34 -10.23 0.75
N GLU A 71 10.17 -10.24 -0.58
CA GLU A 71 11.16 -9.83 -1.56
C GLU A 71 11.08 -8.35 -1.90
N ARG A 72 9.86 -7.77 -1.87
CA ARG A 72 9.60 -6.42 -2.32
C ARG A 72 8.56 -5.72 -1.47
N VAL A 73 8.73 -4.40 -1.33
CA VAL A 73 7.78 -3.50 -0.68
C VAL A 73 7.58 -2.28 -1.56
N VAL A 74 6.32 -1.94 -1.82
CA VAL A 74 5.91 -0.69 -2.47
C VAL A 74 5.17 0.16 -1.46
N TRP A 75 5.45 1.46 -1.44
CA TRP A 75 4.72 2.39 -0.58
C TRP A 75 4.30 3.65 -1.32
N GLN A 76 3.24 4.28 -0.83
CA GLN A 76 2.72 5.55 -1.31
C GLN A 76 2.29 6.42 -0.13
N ARG A 77 2.59 7.71 -0.23
CA ARG A 77 2.08 8.76 0.66
C ARG A 77 1.13 9.66 -0.12
N PHE A 78 -0.02 10.00 0.46
CA PHE A 78 -1.07 10.78 -0.22
C PHE A 78 -1.18 12.24 0.22
N ILE A 79 -0.70 12.58 1.43
CA ILE A 79 -0.75 13.91 2.06
C ILE A 79 0.46 14.06 2.96
#